data_AF-A0A2D4SH73-F1
#
_entry.id   AF-A0A2D4SH73-F1
#
_cell.length_a   1.000
_cell.length_b   1.000
_cell.length_c   1.000
_cell.angle_alpha   90.00
_cell.angle_beta   90.00
_cell.angle_gamma   90.00
#
_symmetry.space_group_name_H-M   'P 1'
#
loop_
_entity.id
_entity.type
_entity.pdbx_description
1 polymer ?
#
loop_
_entity_poly.entity_id
_entity_poly.type
_entity_poly.pdbx_seq_one_letter_code
_entity_poly.pdbx_strand_id
1 'polypeptide(L)' 'MPDKTGRFIKGYSGNPGGRPEEEHNIIELAKNYTIEAMGTLVELVREGKDERARGAAAQPLLDRG' A
#
# COMPACT_ATOMS: atom_id res chain seq x y z
N MET A 1 -1.40 22.10 -17.90
CA MET A 1 -2.10 21.91 -19.19
C MET A 1 -1.05 21.76 -20.27
N PRO A 2 -1.06 20.67 -21.05
CA PRO A 2 -0.18 20.53 -22.20
C PRO A 2 -0.63 21.46 -23.33
N ASP A 3 0.30 21.85 -24.21
CA ASP A 3 -0.03 22.62 -25.40
C ASP A 3 -0.81 21.78 -26.44
N LYS A 4 -1.19 22.38 -27.56
CA LYS A 4 -1.97 21.71 -28.62
C LYS A 4 -1.22 20.53 -29.27
N THR A 5 0.07 20.37 -28.99
CA THR A 5 0.92 19.27 -29.45
C THR A 5 1.18 18.23 -28.36
N GLY A 6 0.59 18.39 -27.18
CA GLY A 6 0.77 17.50 -26.03
C GLY A 6 2.03 17.81 -25.21
N ARG A 7 2.79 18.87 -25.52
CA ARG A 7 4.03 19.19 -24.81
C ARG A 7 3.74 19.92 -23.50
N PHE A 8 4.55 19.63 -22.48
CA PHE A 8 4.49 20.34 -21.21
C PHE A 8 4.89 21.81 -21.39
N ILE A 9 4.05 22.71 -20.88
CA ILE A 9 4.28 24.15 -20.93
C ILE A 9 5.21 24.54 -19.79
N LYS A 10 6.36 25.16 -20.12
CA LYS A 10 7.32 25.65 -19.13
C LYS A 10 6.64 26.67 -18.20
N GLY A 11 6.78 26.47 -16.88
CA GLY A 11 6.16 27.32 -15.86
C GLY A 11 4.72 26.95 -15.51
N TYR A 12 4.15 25.91 -16.12
CA TYR A 12 2.80 25.43 -15.81
C TYR A 12 2.84 23.97 -15.38
N SER A 13 2.58 23.70 -14.09
CA SER A 13 2.45 22.32 -13.59
C SER A 13 1.16 21.67 -14.11
N GLY A 14 1.22 20.41 -14.52
CA GLY A 14 0.04 19.60 -14.80
C GLY A 14 -0.78 19.28 -13.54
N ASN A 15 -0.13 19.34 -12.38
CA ASN A 15 -0.76 19.24 -11.07
C ASN A 15 -0.33 20.45 -10.20
N PRO A 16 -0.98 21.61 -10.34
CA PRO A 16 -0.64 22.80 -9.56
C PRO A 16 -0.94 22.65 -8.07
N GLY A 17 -1.94 21.82 -7.73
CA GLY A 17 -2.37 21.56 -6.34
C GLY A 17 -1.56 20.47 -5.63
N GLY A 18 -0.64 19.79 -6.34
CA GLY A 18 0.14 18.71 -5.77
C GLY A 18 -0.73 17.52 -5.33
N ARG A 19 -0.17 16.71 -4.43
CA ARG A 19 -0.90 15.57 -3.87
C ARG A 19 -1.95 16.09 -2.87
N PRO A 20 -3.23 15.70 -2.96
CA PRO A 20 -4.24 16.08 -1.99
C PRO A 20 -3.85 15.65 -0.56
N GLU A 21 -4.13 16.48 0.43
CA GLU A 21 -3.81 16.22 1.84
C GLU A 21 -4.55 14.98 2.38
N GLU A 22 -5.78 14.73 1.93
CA GLU A 22 -6.56 13.52 2.26
C GLU A 22 -5.85 12.23 1.83
N GLU A 23 -5.04 12.28 0.78
CA GLU A 23 -4.28 11.13 0.32
C GLU A 23 -3.16 10.77 1.30
N HIS A 24 -2.67 11.72 2.08
CA HIS A 24 -1.70 11.45 3.17
C HIS A 24 -2.35 10.59 4.26
N ASN A 25 -3.58 10.92 4.67
CA ASN A 25 -4.35 10.14 5.64
C ASN A 25 -4.64 8.73 5.15
N ILE A 26 -4.95 8.56 3.86
CA ILE A 26 -5.18 7.23 3.25
C ILE A 26 -3.88 6.41 3.24
N ILE A 27 -2.73 7.03 2.95
CA ILE A 27 -1.43 6.33 2.98
C ILE A 27 -1.10 5.87 4.39
N GLU A 28 -1.27 6.72 5.40
CA GLU A 28 -1.04 6.34 6.79
C GLU A 28 -1.97 5.21 7.22
N LEU A 29 -3.25 5.30 6.87
CA LEU A 29 -4.24 4.27 7.15
C LEU A 29 -3.88 2.94 6.48
N ALA A 30 -3.49 2.97 5.21
CA ALA A 30 -3.05 1.78 4.47
C ALA A 30 -1.79 1.15 5.07
N LYS A 31 -0.82 1.97 5.51
CA LYS A 31 0.38 1.49 6.22
C LYS A 31 0.01 0.82 7.55
N ASN A 32 -0.86 1.45 8.34
CA ASN A 32 -1.30 0.90 9.62
C ASN A 32 -2.00 -0.45 9.45
N TYR A 33 -2.94 -0.55 8.51
CA TYR A 33 -3.59 -1.82 8.20
C TYR A 33 -2.62 -2.87 7.65
N THR A 34 -1.59 -2.45 6.91
CA THR A 34 -0.54 -3.37 6.47
C THR A 34 0.23 -3.94 7.66
N ILE A 35 0.60 -3.11 8.63
CA ILE A 35 1.32 -3.56 9.84
C ILE A 35 0.44 -4.51 10.65
N GLU A 36 -0.82 -4.17 10.88
CA GLU A 36 -1.77 -4.99 11.62
C GLU A 36 -2.04 -6.35 10.93
N ALA A 37 -2.26 -6.33 9.62
CA ALA A 37 -2.46 -7.54 8.83
C ALA A 37 -1.22 -8.45 8.87
N MET A 38 -0.02 -7.88 8.76
CA MET A 38 1.23 -8.64 8.87
C MET A 38 1.41 -9.24 10.27
N GLY A 39 1.09 -8.48 11.32
CA GLY A 39 1.09 -8.99 12.70
C GLY A 39 0.16 -10.21 12.85
N THR A 40 -1.06 -10.08 12.33
CA THR A 40 -2.05 -11.17 12.33
C THR A 40 -1.55 -12.41 11.60
N LEU A 41 -0.93 -12.25 10.43
CA LEU A 41 -0.34 -13.38 9.70
C LEU A 41 0.75 -14.07 10.50
N VAL A 42 1.64 -13.31 11.14
CA VAL A 42 2.72 -13.87 11.99
C VAL A 42 2.14 -14.62 13.20
N GLU A 43 1.12 -14.08 13.86
CA GLU A 43 0.42 -14.75 14.95
C GLU A 43 -0.24 -16.05 14.49
N LEU A 44 -0.91 -16.03 13.33
CA LEU A 44 -1.53 -17.23 12.75
C LEU A 44 -0.51 -18.32 12.44
N VAL A 45 0.68 -17.97 11.94
CA VAL A 45 1.76 -18.93 11.68
C VAL A 45 2.29 -19.56 12.98
N ARG A 46 2.39 -18.78 14.07
CA ARG A 46 2.95 -19.23 15.36
C ARG A 46 1.94 -20.03 16.18
N GLU A 47 0.75 -19.47 16.36
CA GLU A 47 -0.24 -19.91 17.35
C GLU A 47 -1.47 -20.57 16.70
N GLY A 48 -1.57 -20.59 15.37
CA GLY A 48 -2.71 -21.16 14.66
C GLY A 48 -3.02 -22.60 15.10
N LYS A 49 -4.28 -22.95 15.28
CA LYS A 49 -4.67 -24.28 15.80
C LYS A 49 -4.53 -25.40 14.78
N ASP A 50 -4.60 -25.09 13.49
CA ASP A 50 -4.56 -26.05 12.38
C ASP A 50 -3.36 -25.72 11.47
N GLU A 51 -2.66 -26.76 11.04
CA GLU A 51 -1.55 -26.66 10.08
C GLU A 51 -1.97 -25.98 8.77
N ARG A 52 -3.21 -26.17 8.32
CA ARG A 52 -3.75 -25.49 7.13
C ARG A 52 -3.80 -23.98 7.32
N ALA A 53 -4.21 -23.51 8.50
CA ALA A 53 -4.28 -22.08 8.80
C ALA A 53 -2.87 -21.47 8.88
N ARG A 54 -1.91 -22.19 9.48
CA ARG A 54 -0.51 -21.77 9.52
C ARG A 54 0.10 -21.70 8.12
N GLY A 55 -0.11 -22.72 7.30
CA GLY A 55 0.39 -22.77 5.92
C GLY A 55 -0.19 -21.65 5.05
N ALA A 56 -1.50 -21.40 5.15
CA ALA A 56 -2.16 -20.31 4.44
C ALA A 56 -1.65 -18.92 4.87
N ALA A 57 -1.32 -18.73 6.14
CA ALA A 57 -0.76 -17.47 6.65
C ALA A 57 0.74 -17.29 6.32
N ALA A 58 1.49 -18.40 6.19
CA ALA A 58 2.90 -18.36 5.83
C ALA A 58 3.12 -17.95 4.37
N GLN A 59 2.22 -18.35 3.46
CA GLN A 59 2.40 -18.11 2.03
C GLN A 59 2.52 -16.62 1.66
N PRO A 60 1.61 -15.70 2.10
CA PRO A 60 1.76 -14.27 1.81
C PRO A 60 3.01 -13.63 2.43
N LEU A 61 3.56 -14.19 3.50
CA LEU A 61 4.81 -13.72 4.11
C LEU A 61 6.03 -14.09 3.26
N LEU A 62 6.01 -15.28 2.64
CA LEU A 62 7.07 -15.75 1.75
C LEU A 62 7.04 -15.05 0.40
N ASP A 63 5.85 -14.86 -0.18
CA ASP A 63 5.68 -14.20 -1.49
C ASP A 63 6.10 -12.71 -1.48
N ARG A 64 6.33 -12.13 -0.30
CA ARG A 64 6.81 -10.75 -0.09
C ARG A 64 8.34 -10.62 -0.14
N GLY A 65 9.10 -11.72 -0.01
CA GLY A 65 10.56 -11.74 -0.03
C GLY A 65 11.12 -11.89 -1.45
#